data_AF-A0A5S4ZRK0-F1
#
_entry.id   AF-A0A5S4ZRK0-F1
#
_cell.length_a   1.000
_cell.length_b   1.000
_cell.length_c   1.000
_cell.angle_alpha   90.00
_cell.angle_beta   90.00
_cell.angle_gamma   90.00
#
_symmetry.space_group_name_H-M   'P 1'
#
loop_
_entity.id
_entity.type
_entity.pdbx_description
1 polymer ?
#
loop_
_entity_poly.entity_id
_entity_poly.type
_entity_poly.pdbx_seq_one_letter_code
_entity_poly.pdbx_strand_id
1 'polypeptide(L)'
;MVSFSKKRPTFEQFKVMFRDEVQRCTNNQIDNFYMPWSEVGDETTREKIIESFMQLLENRFGFRPVIEESLSTMDGALESVINRIYHVFSTMFLVDHINEKMYKERAKKLN
;
A
#
# COMPACT_ATOMS: atom_id res chain seq x y z
N MET A 1 -2.81 -18.53 -13.55
CA MET A 1 -3.73 -17.68 -12.76
C MET A 1 -3.27 -17.70 -11.33
N VAL A 2 -2.66 -16.61 -10.85
CA VAL A 2 -2.21 -16.53 -9.45
C VAL A 2 -3.46 -16.31 -8.61
N SER A 3 -3.88 -17.33 -7.85
CA SER A 3 -4.98 -17.22 -6.92
C SER A 3 -4.56 -16.31 -5.77
N PHE A 4 -5.22 -15.16 -5.61
CA PHE A 4 -4.96 -14.21 -4.53
C PHE A 4 -5.51 -14.73 -3.20
N SER A 5 -4.71 -15.54 -2.49
CA SER A 5 -5.10 -16.08 -1.18
C SER A 5 -4.84 -15.13 -0.01
N LYS A 6 -4.41 -13.88 -0.24
CA LYS A 6 -4.02 -12.96 0.84
C LYS A 6 -5.20 -12.09 1.22
N LYS A 7 -5.76 -12.33 2.41
CA LYS A 7 -6.76 -11.47 3.05
C LYS A 7 -6.30 -10.01 3.01
N ARG A 8 -7.24 -9.08 2.80
CA ARG A 8 -6.96 -7.64 2.90
C ARG A 8 -6.35 -7.34 4.27
N PRO A 9 -5.19 -6.69 4.35
CA PRO A 9 -4.63 -6.25 5.63
C PRO A 9 -5.56 -5.24 6.31
N THR A 10 -5.56 -5.22 7.65
CA THR A 10 -6.14 -4.10 8.40
C THR A 10 -5.24 -2.87 8.27
N PHE A 11 -5.76 -1.69 8.62
CA PHE A 11 -4.95 -0.47 8.59
C PHE A 11 -3.72 -0.56 9.52
N GLU A 12 -3.87 -1.15 10.70
CA GLU A 12 -2.75 -1.37 11.63
C GLU A 12 -1.67 -2.28 11.04
N GLN A 13 -2.06 -3.37 10.36
CA GLN A 13 -1.10 -4.22 9.66
C GLN A 13 -0.41 -3.46 8.51
N PHE A 14 -1.15 -2.58 7.84
CA PHE A 14 -0.62 -1.75 6.76
C PHE A 14 0.41 -0.73 7.26
N LYS A 15 0.15 -0.10 8.41
CA LYS A 15 1.11 0.78 9.10
C LYS A 15 2.41 0.05 9.45
N VAL A 16 2.32 -1.18 9.96
CA VAL A 16 3.50 -2.00 10.25
C VAL A 16 4.28 -2.31 8.97
N MET A 17 3.61 -2.74 7.89
CA MET A 17 4.29 -2.99 6.61
C MET A 17 5.01 -1.74 6.08
N PHE A 18 4.39 -0.56 6.21
CA PHE A 18 5.00 0.69 5.76
C PHE A 18 6.21 1.06 6.63
N ARG A 19 6.09 0.92 7.96
CA ARG A 19 7.21 1.13 8.89
C ARG A 19 8.40 0.24 8.54
N ASP A 20 8.16 -1.03 8.30
CA ASP A 20 9.20 -1.99 7.93
C ASP A 20 9.92 -1.54 6.65
N GLU A 21 9.20 -0.99 5.68
CA GLU A 21 9.81 -0.43 4.47
C GLU A 21 10.59 0.85 4.72
N VAL A 22 10.11 1.74 5.59
CA VAL A 22 10.90 2.92 5.97
C VAL A 22 12.22 2.49 6.61
N GLN A 23 12.16 1.54 7.56
CA GLN A 23 13.35 1.00 8.22
C GLN A 23 14.31 0.37 7.22
N ARG A 24 13.81 -0.39 6.24
CA ARG A 24 14.63 -1.00 5.18
C ARG A 24 15.30 0.05 4.28
N CYS A 25 14.62 1.15 3.98
CA CYS A 25 15.14 2.19 3.10
C CYS A 25 16.12 3.16 3.77
N THR A 26 15.95 3.41 5.08
CA THR A 26 16.67 4.48 5.81
C THR A 26 17.60 3.97 6.89
N ASN A 27 17.53 2.68 7.27
CA ASN A 27 18.11 2.13 8.50
C ASN A 27 17.65 2.85 9.79
N ASN A 28 16.61 3.68 9.73
CA ASN A 28 16.04 4.36 10.88
C ASN A 28 14.78 3.63 11.35
N GLN A 29 14.68 3.42 12.65
CA GLN A 29 13.47 2.87 13.25
C GLN A 29 12.48 4.01 13.51
N ILE A 30 11.28 3.92 12.92
CA ILE A 30 10.19 4.87 13.18
C ILE A 30 9.20 4.25 14.16
N ASP A 31 9.09 4.87 15.33
CA ASP A 31 8.14 4.45 16.35
C ASP A 31 6.92 5.38 16.46
N ASN A 32 6.97 6.58 15.85
CA ASN A 32 5.90 7.57 15.89
C ASN A 32 5.31 7.85 14.50
N PHE A 33 4.10 7.35 14.21
CA PHE A 33 3.40 7.62 12.95
C PHE A 33 2.83 9.05 12.84
N TYR A 34 2.79 9.80 13.94
CA TYR A 34 2.33 11.18 13.97
C TYR A 34 3.45 12.20 13.71
N MET A 35 4.69 11.74 13.51
CA MET A 35 5.78 12.62 13.13
C MET A 35 5.53 13.23 11.75
N PRO A 36 6.01 14.46 11.49
CA PRO A 36 5.95 15.06 10.17
C PRO A 36 6.61 14.14 9.13
N TRP A 37 5.96 13.98 7.97
CA TRP A 37 6.48 13.15 6.90
C TRP A 37 7.84 13.66 6.41
N SER A 38 8.05 14.97 6.42
CA SER A 38 9.32 15.63 6.10
C SER A 38 10.47 15.27 7.04
N GLU A 39 10.21 14.80 8.26
CA GLU A 39 11.25 14.35 9.19
C GLU A 39 11.75 12.93 8.90
N VAL A 40 11.04 12.16 8.05
CA VAL A 40 11.47 10.80 7.68
C VAL A 40 12.71 10.81 6.80
N GLY A 41 12.86 11.85 5.98
CA GLY A 41 14.00 12.03 5.08
C GLY A 41 13.73 13.13 4.06
N ASP A 42 14.74 13.39 3.23
CA ASP A 42 14.58 14.28 2.07
C ASP A 42 13.54 13.71 1.08
N GLU A 43 13.14 14.55 0.11
CA GLU A 43 12.16 14.15 -0.91
C GLU A 43 12.56 12.87 -1.65
N THR A 44 13.83 12.75 -2.05
CA THR A 44 14.34 11.55 -2.75
C THR A 44 14.24 10.29 -1.88
N THR A 45 14.53 10.39 -0.59
CA THR A 45 14.37 9.28 0.36
C THR A 45 12.91 8.89 0.49
N ARG A 46 12.02 9.88 0.59
CA ARG A 46 10.57 9.68 0.68
C ARG A 46 10.01 9.03 -0.58
N GLU A 47 10.43 9.47 -1.76
CA GLU A 47 10.12 8.83 -3.05
C GLU A 47 10.56 7.37 -3.08
N LYS A 48 11.79 7.09 -2.67
CA LYS A 48 12.33 5.73 -2.61
C LYS A 48 11.52 4.82 -1.69
N ILE A 49 11.10 5.32 -0.53
CA ILE A 49 10.22 4.60 0.40
C ILE A 49 8.88 4.28 -0.27
N ILE A 50 8.26 5.27 -0.89
CA ILE A 50 6.96 5.11 -1.57
C ILE A 50 7.08 4.08 -2.69
N GLU A 51 8.07 4.22 -3.57
CA GLU A 51 8.31 3.30 -4.69
C GLU A 51 8.53 1.87 -4.20
N SER A 52 9.41 1.72 -3.21
CA SER A 52 9.67 0.45 -2.52
C SER A 52 8.39 -0.21 -2.01
N PHE A 53 7.55 0.58 -1.32
CA PHE A 53 6.31 0.09 -0.76
C PHE A 53 5.28 -0.26 -1.83
N MET A 54 5.19 0.51 -2.92
CA MET A 54 4.32 0.17 -4.06
C MET A 54 4.74 -1.15 -4.70
N GLN A 55 6.05 -1.38 -4.84
CA GLN A 55 6.58 -2.64 -5.36
C GLN A 55 6.32 -3.83 -4.40
N LEU A 56 6.40 -3.60 -3.09
CA LEU A 56 5.97 -4.59 -2.09
C LEU A 56 4.49 -4.96 -2.28
N LEU A 57 3.61 -3.97 -2.45
CA LEU A 57 2.18 -4.22 -2.65
C LEU A 57 1.90 -4.98 -3.94
N GLU A 58 2.56 -4.61 -5.03
CA GLU A 58 2.46 -5.30 -6.32
C GLU A 58 2.93 -6.76 -6.22
N ASN A 59 4.09 -7.01 -5.63
CA ASN A 59 4.59 -8.37 -5.43
C ASN A 59 3.70 -9.19 -4.49
N ARG A 60 3.12 -8.55 -3.48
CA ARG A 60 2.34 -9.25 -2.45
C ARG A 60 0.92 -9.52 -2.92
N PHE A 61 0.27 -8.58 -3.58
CA PHE A 61 -1.16 -8.58 -3.90
C PHE A 61 -1.46 -8.59 -5.40
N GLY A 62 -0.45 -8.55 -6.26
CA GLY A 62 -0.55 -8.65 -7.73
C GLY A 62 -1.08 -7.41 -8.43
N PHE A 63 -1.16 -6.28 -7.72
CA PHE A 63 -1.50 -5.00 -8.32
C PHE A 63 -0.77 -3.88 -7.59
N ARG A 64 -0.51 -2.81 -8.32
CA ARG A 64 0.11 -1.60 -7.83
C ARG A 64 -0.93 -0.50 -7.63
N PRO A 65 -1.08 0.10 -6.44
CA PRO A 65 -1.93 1.26 -6.25
C PRO A 65 -1.50 2.42 -7.17
N VAL A 66 -2.47 3.02 -7.86
CA VAL A 66 -2.23 4.18 -8.74
C VAL A 66 -2.65 5.44 -7.99
N ILE A 67 -1.69 6.30 -7.69
CA ILE A 67 -1.88 7.53 -6.93
C ILE A 67 -1.32 8.68 -7.76
N GLU A 68 -2.17 9.65 -8.12
CA GLU A 68 -1.79 10.77 -9.00
C GLU A 68 -1.02 11.87 -8.26
N GLU A 69 -1.18 11.95 -6.95
CA GLU A 69 -0.52 12.94 -6.09
C GLU A 69 0.92 12.53 -5.78
N SER A 70 1.83 13.52 -5.74
CA SER A 70 3.18 13.30 -5.27
C SER A 70 3.19 13.12 -3.74
N LEU A 71 3.17 11.86 -3.30
CA LEU A 71 3.19 11.52 -1.88
C LEU A 71 4.51 11.91 -1.19
N SER A 72 5.60 12.06 -1.95
CA SER A 72 6.89 12.48 -1.39
C SER A 72 6.89 13.93 -0.92
N THR A 73 6.06 14.79 -1.51
CA THR A 73 5.95 16.21 -1.15
C THR A 73 4.72 16.52 -0.30
N MET A 74 3.92 15.51 0.05
CA MET A 74 2.73 15.66 0.89
C MET A 74 3.11 16.28 2.25
N ASP A 75 2.36 17.32 2.63
CA ASP A 75 2.46 17.92 3.95
C ASP A 75 1.61 17.16 4.98
N GLY A 76 2.07 17.12 6.22
CA GLY A 76 1.42 16.47 7.35
C GLY A 76 2.17 15.25 7.89
N ALA A 77 1.46 14.47 8.71
CA ALA A 77 2.03 13.32 9.41
C ALA A 77 2.30 12.14 8.47
N LEU A 78 3.27 11.29 8.84
CA LEU A 78 3.53 10.02 8.18
C LEU A 78 2.25 9.16 8.05
N GLU A 79 1.39 9.12 9.08
CA GLU A 79 0.12 8.38 9.02
C GLU A 79 -0.80 8.86 7.88
N SER A 80 -0.78 10.15 7.52
CA SER A 80 -1.60 10.69 6.43
C SER A 80 -1.19 10.09 5.08
N VAL A 81 0.12 9.93 4.84
CA VAL A 81 0.64 9.26 3.64
C VAL A 81 0.21 7.80 3.62
N ILE A 82 0.36 7.09 4.75
CA ILE A 82 -0.05 5.68 4.87
C ILE A 82 -1.55 5.52 4.62
N ASN A 83 -2.37 6.40 5.19
CA ASN A 83 -3.82 6.39 5.00
C ASN A 83 -4.22 6.61 3.54
N ARG A 84 -3.55 7.54 2.84
CA ARG A 84 -3.79 7.80 1.42
C ARG A 84 -3.52 6.55 0.58
N ILE A 85 -2.37 5.90 0.79
CA ILE A 85 -2.02 4.66 0.08
C ILE A 85 -3.02 3.54 0.43
N TYR A 86 -3.32 3.36 1.72
CA TYR A 86 -4.25 2.33 2.19
C TYR A 86 -5.65 2.49 1.60
N HIS A 87 -6.13 3.72 1.45
CA HIS A 87 -7.43 3.99 0.85
C HIS A 87 -7.49 3.54 -0.61
N VAL A 88 -6.50 3.94 -1.42
CA VAL A 88 -6.43 3.55 -2.84
C VAL A 88 -6.25 2.03 -2.97
N PHE A 89 -5.34 1.45 -2.20
CA PHE A 89 -5.13 0.00 -2.13
C PHE A 89 -6.42 -0.74 -1.78
N SER A 90 -7.15 -0.29 -0.76
CA SER A 90 -8.38 -0.94 -0.30
C SER A 90 -9.49 -0.89 -1.35
N THR A 91 -9.61 0.23 -2.07
CA THR A 91 -10.57 0.37 -3.17
C THR A 91 -10.24 -0.60 -4.30
N MET A 92 -8.98 -0.66 -4.74
CA MET A 92 -8.54 -1.58 -5.79
C MET A 92 -8.71 -3.05 -5.38
N PHE A 93 -8.30 -3.40 -4.16
CA PHE A 93 -8.44 -4.76 -3.64
C PHE A 93 -9.91 -5.24 -3.65
N LEU A 94 -10.85 -4.35 -3.31
CA LEU A 94 -12.28 -4.68 -3.33
C LEU A 94 -12.80 -4.87 -4.76
N VAL A 95 -12.41 -3.99 -5.69
CA VAL A 95 -12.81 -4.09 -7.11
C VAL A 95 -12.34 -5.42 -7.70
N ASP A 96 -11.08 -5.80 -7.46
CA ASP A 96 -10.52 -7.06 -7.94
C ASP A 96 -11.23 -8.27 -7.33
N HIS A 97 -11.53 -8.22 -6.03
CA HIS A 97 -12.25 -9.31 -5.38
C HIS A 97 -13.70 -9.47 -5.88
N ILE A 98 -14.38 -8.36 -6.18
CA ILE A 98 -15.72 -8.36 -6.81
C ILE A 98 -15.62 -8.99 -8.20
N ASN A 99 -14.64 -8.58 -9.00
CA ASN A 99 -14.42 -9.11 -10.34
C ASN A 99 -14.17 -10.62 -10.31
N GLU A 100 -13.28 -11.10 -9.44
CA GLU A 100 -13.04 -12.54 -9.29
C GLU A 100 -14.31 -13.33 -8.95
N LYS A 101 -15.12 -12.83 -8.01
CA LYS A 101 -16.36 -13.48 -7.62
C LYS A 101 -17.31 -13.60 -8.82
N MET A 102 -17.41 -12.54 -9.62
CA MET A 102 -18.26 -12.52 -10.81
C MET A 102 -17.81 -13.52 -11.88
N TYR A 103 -16.51 -13.62 -12.15
CA TYR A 103 -15.98 -14.61 -13.08
C TYR A 103 -16.22 -16.04 -12.59
N LYS A 104 -16.03 -16.32 -11.29
CA LYS A 104 -16.30 -17.65 -10.69
C LYS A 104 -17.77 -18.02 -10.77
N GLU A 105 -18.69 -17.08 -10.55
CA GLU A 105 -20.13 -17.32 -10.67
C GLU A 105 -20.57 -17.57 -12.13
N ARG A 106 -19.98 -16.87 -13.10
CA ARG A 106 -20.25 -17.11 -14.52
C ARG A 106 -19.71 -18.47 -15.00
N ALA A 107 -18.51 -18.86 -14.56
CA ALA A 107 -17.94 -20.17 -14.88
C ALA A 107 -18.80 -21.32 -14.32
N LYS A 108 -19.42 -21.15 -13.14
CA LYS A 108 -20.34 -22.13 -12.56
C LYS A 108 -21.69 -22.24 -13.29
N LYS A 109 -22.09 -21.23 -14.06
CA LYS A 109 -23.34 -21.24 -14.84
C LYS A 109 -23.17 -21.81 -16.26
N LEU A 110 -21.92 -21.99 -16.70
CA LEU A 110 -21.55 -22.51 -18.02
C LEU A 110 -21.09 -23.98 -17.98
N ASN A 111 -21.03 -24.58 -16.78
CA ASN A 111 -20.89 -26.01 -16.53
C ASN A 111 -22.20 -26.54 -15.94
#